data_AF-A3IJJ2-F1
#
_entry.id   AF-A3IJJ2-F1
#
_cell.length_a   1.000
_cell.length_b   1.000
_cell.length_c   1.000
_cell.angle_alpha   90.00
_cell.angle_beta   90.00
_cell.angle_gamma   90.00
#
_symmetry.space_group_name_H-M   'P 1'
#
loop_
_entity.id
_entity.type
_entity.pdbx_description
1 polymer ?
#
loop_
_entity_poly.entity_id
_entity_poly.type
_entity_poly.pdbx_seq_one_letter_code
_entity_poly.pdbx_strand_id
1 'polypeptide(L)' 'MKKYFQAVEEYTASPTPENKTVVDQRMAEAYSKIDKAVKRDVFHRNNGARKKSRLAKALQKVAEAS' A
#
# COMPACT_ATOMS: atom_id res chain seq x y z
N MET A 1 -4.34 -6.88 2.26
CA MET A 1 -3.16 -6.37 1.53
C MET A 1 -3.07 -6.88 0.09
N LYS A 2 -3.54 -8.11 -0.23
CA LYS A 2 -3.54 -8.64 -1.60
C LYS A 2 -4.11 -7.67 -2.66
N LYS A 3 -5.25 -7.03 -2.37
CA LYS A 3 -5.89 -6.03 -3.25
C LYS A 3 -5.01 -4.82 -3.58
N TYR A 4 -4.12 -4.40 -2.66
CA TYR A 4 -3.20 -3.29 -2.93
C TYR A 4 -2.11 -3.73 -3.90
N PHE A 5 -1.52 -4.92 -3.70
CA PHE A 5 -0.50 -5.43 -4.60
C PHE A 5 -1.04 -5.68 -6.01
N GLN A 6 -2.27 -6.18 -6.13
CA GLN A 6 -2.94 -6.29 -7.44
C GLN A 6 -3.11 -4.92 -8.12
N ALA A 7 -3.56 -3.90 -7.40
CA ALA A 7 -3.67 -2.55 -7.97
C ALA A 7 -2.30 -1.97 -8.38
N VAL A 8 -1.24 -2.27 -7.62
CA VAL A 8 0.14 -1.86 -7.99
C VAL A 8 0.62 -2.60 -9.24
N GLU A 9 0.33 -3.89 -9.38
CA GLU A 9 0.61 -4.68 -10.59
C GLU A 9 -0.15 -4.12 -11.80
N GLU A 10 -1.44 -3.81 -11.66
CA GLU A 10 -2.24 -3.18 -12.71
C GLU A 10 -1.68 -1.81 -13.12
N TYR A 11 -1.23 -1.00 -12.15
CA TYR A 11 -0.57 0.28 -12.43
C TYR A 11 0.79 0.12 -13.12
N THR A 12 1.59 -0.91 -12.78
CA THR A 12 2.83 -1.21 -13.51
C THR A 12 2.57 -1.60 -14.96
N ALA A 13 1.50 -2.35 -15.23
CA ALA A 13 1.15 -2.79 -16.57
C ALA A 13 0.51 -1.67 -17.41
N SER A 14 -0.15 -0.71 -16.76
CA SER A 14 -0.83 0.40 -17.42
C SER A 14 -0.78 1.64 -16.53
N PRO A 15 0.25 2.51 -16.69
CA PRO A 15 0.43 3.71 -15.89
C PRO A 15 -0.57 4.80 -16.33
N THR A 16 -1.83 4.62 -15.97
CA THR A 16 -2.91 5.58 -16.21
C THR A 16 -3.22 6.38 -14.93
N PRO A 17 -3.75 7.62 -15.06
CA PRO A 17 -4.17 8.42 -13.91
C PRO A 17 -5.26 7.73 -13.07
N GLU A 18 -6.15 6.99 -13.72
CA GLU A 18 -7.23 6.24 -13.04
C GLU A 18 -6.66 5.15 -12.14
N ASN A 19 -5.72 4.34 -12.66
CA ASN A 19 -5.06 3.29 -11.90
C ASN A 19 -4.26 3.85 -10.71
N LYS A 20 -3.63 5.02 -10.88
CA LYS A 20 -2.96 5.72 -9.77
C LYS A 20 -3.94 6.04 -8.64
N THR A 21 -5.11 6.59 -8.98
CA THR A 21 -6.17 6.90 -8.00
C THR A 21 -6.62 5.65 -7.24
N VAL A 22 -6.77 4.51 -7.95
CA VAL A 22 -7.13 3.22 -7.35
C VAL A 22 -6.04 2.76 -6.39
N VAL A 23 -4.76 2.84 -6.78
CA VAL A 23 -3.63 2.48 -5.91
C VAL A 23 -3.62 3.33 -4.63
N ASP A 24 -3.81 4.65 -4.74
CA ASP A 24 -3.84 5.56 -3.60
C ASP A 24 -5.00 5.24 -2.65
N GLN A 25 -6.19 4.96 -3.18
CA GLN A 25 -7.35 4.55 -2.38
C GLN A 25 -7.07 3.22 -1.65
N ARG A 26 -6.51 2.23 -2.34
CA ARG A 26 -6.13 0.94 -1.72
C ARG A 26 -5.02 1.11 -0.69
N MET A 27 -4.11 2.06 -0.88
CA MET A 27 -3.06 2.38 0.09
C MET A 27 -3.66 2.94 1.38
N ALA A 28 -4.58 3.90 1.27
CA ALA A 28 -5.28 4.49 2.42
C ALA A 28 -6.07 3.43 3.20
N GLU A 29 -6.80 2.55 2.52
CA GLU A 29 -7.49 1.41 3.14
C GLU A 29 -6.53 0.48 3.89
N ALA A 30 -5.37 0.17 3.29
CA ALA A 30 -4.38 -0.70 3.91
C ALA A 30 -3.77 -0.06 5.17
N TYR A 31 -3.44 1.24 5.12
CA TYR A 31 -2.92 1.98 6.27
C TYR A 31 -3.94 2.03 7.40
N SER A 32 -5.21 2.34 7.10
CA SER A 32 -6.28 2.34 8.10
C SER A 32 -6.40 0.99 8.81
N LYS A 33 -6.33 -0.12 8.07
CA LYS A 33 -6.38 -1.47 8.65
C LYS A 33 -5.17 -1.77 9.54
N ILE A 34 -3.96 -1.36 9.12
CA ILE A 34 -2.75 -1.53 9.93
C ILE A 34 -2.86 -0.73 11.22
N ASP A 35 -3.28 0.53 11.14
CA ASP A 35 -3.37 1.42 12.30
C ASP A 35 -4.44 0.98 13.28
N LYS A 36 -5.58 0.50 12.78
CA LYS A 36 -6.60 -0.14 13.62
C LYS A 36 -6.05 -1.37 14.33
N ALA A 37 -5.26 -2.21 13.65
CA ALA A 37 -4.64 -3.39 14.26
C ALA A 37 -3.58 -3.01 15.30
N VAL A 38 -2.79 -1.95 15.07
CA VAL A 38 -1.83 -1.43 16.07
C VAL A 38 -2.57 -0.84 17.28
N LYS A 39 -3.63 -0.05 17.06
CA LYS A 39 -4.44 0.53 18.13
C LYS A 39 -5.12 -0.55 19.00
N ARG A 40 -5.48 -1.68 18.40
CA ARG A 40 -6.06 -2.84 19.09
C ARG A 40 -5.00 -3.80 19.66
N ASP A 41 -3.73 -3.40 19.63
CA ASP A 41 -2.57 -4.18 20.09
C ASP A 41 -2.41 -5.57 19.44
N VAL A 42 -3.08 -5.80 18.29
CA VAL A 42 -2.92 -7.01 17.47
C VAL A 42 -1.54 -7.02 16.80
N PHE A 43 -1.02 -5.83 16.49
CA PHE A 43 0.35 -5.65 16.01
C PHE A 43 1.11 -4.71 16.91
N HIS A 44 2.33 -5.12 17.30
CA HIS A 44 3.29 -4.19 17.88
C HIS A 44 3.55 -2.99 16.94
N ARG A 45 3.78 -1.82 17.51
CA ARG A 45 4.00 -0.54 16.78
C ARG A 45 5.05 -0.67 15.67
N ASN A 46 6.17 -1.33 15.97
CA ASN A 46 7.24 -1.58 14.98
C ASN A 46 6.80 -2.50 13.84
N ASN A 47 5.93 -3.49 14.12
CA ASN A 47 5.39 -4.36 13.08
C ASN A 47 4.45 -3.57 12.15
N GLY A 48 3.59 -2.72 12.72
CA GLY A 48 2.77 -1.78 11.94
C GLY A 48 3.62 -0.86 11.05
N ALA A 49 4.66 -0.24 11.61
CA ALA A 49 5.58 0.63 10.88
C ALA A 49 6.31 -0.11 9.73
N ARG A 50 6.82 -1.32 9.99
CA ARG A 50 7.46 -2.16 8.96
C ARG A 50 6.50 -2.50 7.83
N LYS A 51 5.24 -2.83 8.15
CA LYS A 51 4.21 -3.13 7.14
C LYS A 51 3.88 -1.90 6.28
N LYS A 52 3.77 -0.70 6.87
CA LYS A 52 3.58 0.54 6.12
C LYS A 52 4.76 0.85 5.20
N SER A 53 5.98 0.77 5.73
CA SER A 53 7.21 0.98 4.95
C SER A 53 7.29 0.02 3.76
N ARG A 54 6.88 -1.24 3.91
CA ARG A 54 6.84 -2.20 2.81
C ARG A 54 5.89 -1.78 1.68
N LEU A 55 4.73 -1.21 2.01
CA LEU A 55 3.77 -0.73 1.01
C LEU A 55 4.31 0.50 0.27
N ALA A 56 4.86 1.48 1.01
CA ALA A 56 5.48 2.66 0.41
C ALA A 56 6.63 2.30 -0.55
N LYS A 57 7.51 1.38 -0.14
CA LYS A 57 8.59 0.88 -1.00
C LYS A 57 8.09 0.18 -2.27
N ALA A 58 6.95 -0.51 -2.20
CA ALA A 58 6.37 -1.16 -3.37
C ALA A 58 5.91 -0.12 -4.39
N LEU A 59 5.25 0.96 -3.95
CA LEU A 59 4.85 2.06 -4.82
C LEU A 59 6.05 2.80 -5.43
N GLN A 60 7.06 3.10 -4.60
CA GLN A 60 8.25 3.84 -5.03
C GLN A 60 9.01 3.10 -6.14
N LYS A 61 9.19 1.78 -6.02
CA LYS A 61 9.82 0.96 -7.06
C LYS A 61 9.12 1.05 -8.41
N VAL A 62 7.80 1.20 -8.40
CA VAL A 62 7.00 1.32 -9.63
C VAL A 62 7.13 2.72 -10.21
N ALA A 63 7.09 3.74 -9.35
CA ALA A 63 7.27 5.13 -9.76
C ALA A 63 8.68 5.42 -10.31
N GLU A 64 9.72 4.72 -9.84
CA GLU A 64 11.09 4.83 -10.36
C GLU A 64 11.30 4.08 -11.67
N ALA A 65 10.44 3.10 -11.99
CA ALA A 65 10.52 2.28 -13.20
C ALA A 65 9.65 2.81 -14.36
N SER A 66 8.88 3.88 -14.12
CA SER A 66 7.98 4.55 -15.09
C SER A 66 8.61 5.84 -15.58
#